data_AF-A0A1F7JA75-F1
#
_entry.id   AF-A0A1F7JA75-F1
#
_cell.length_a   1.000
_cell.length_b   1.000
_cell.length_c   1.000
_cell.angle_alpha   90.00
_cell.angle_beta   90.00
_cell.angle_gamma   90.00
#
_symmetry.space_group_name_H-M   'P 1'
#
loop_
_entity.id
_entity.type
_entity.pdbx_description
1 polymer ?
#
loop_
_entity_poly.entity_id
_entity_poly.type
_entity_poly.pdbx_seq_one_letter_code
_entity_poly.pdbx_strand_id
1 'polypeptide(L)'
;MEQNNDPKPTLSPLQQIRVFVLQWKLPILTAVVFMLIFSGFAILITWQQQKSRTNNQLTTNTASSQKIADQNKTADSANITSAKPNQLNKTLPTTTVKPTEKIEIGDVTVVVNPTAASSNSTQPPGMKVTFPSENQSVTLSSGQNFCVVDAPDGGNQTGLQRRQDINNQGWSSYAAMTTLCYNPPEGANTLSLQYKNSSGKESVIYTTHFQFHRVSDITVTISGRMYRDENCNKNQDGNEGAVATATTVNIFQMPEFYLIGTINSDSSGNFSYSKTIQENATLILQAGPVAPAGYKSNPFFSEPSITLNSANRNGNVNIPLIPYENVSACSF
;
A
#
# COMPACT_ATOMS: atom_id res chain seq x y z
N MET A 1 -61.48 -6.71 26.97
CA MET A 1 -60.57 -6.96 25.84
C MET A 1 -60.25 -8.43 25.85
N GLU A 2 -60.93 -9.21 25.02
CA GLU A 2 -60.71 -10.65 24.84
C GLU A 2 -59.34 -10.88 24.18
N GLN A 3 -58.55 -11.80 24.75
CA GLN A 3 -57.33 -12.32 24.13
C GLN A 3 -57.71 -13.51 23.24
N ASN A 4 -57.63 -13.30 21.93
CA ASN A 4 -57.84 -14.32 20.92
C ASN A 4 -56.57 -15.18 20.81
N ASN A 5 -56.63 -16.43 21.26
CA ASN A 5 -55.53 -17.40 21.14
C ASN A 5 -55.79 -18.33 19.95
N ASP A 6 -55.25 -17.98 18.78
CA ASP A 6 -55.14 -18.91 17.66
C ASP A 6 -53.92 -19.84 17.85
N PRO A 7 -54.05 -21.17 17.68
CA PRO A 7 -52.92 -22.08 17.76
C PRO A 7 -52.09 -22.04 16.47
N LYS A 8 -50.77 -21.87 16.61
CA LYS A 8 -49.81 -22.00 15.51
C LYS A 8 -49.86 -23.42 14.89
N PRO A 9 -49.81 -23.56 13.56
CA PRO A 9 -49.81 -24.87 12.92
C PRO A 9 -48.48 -25.60 13.19
N THR A 10 -48.59 -26.80 13.77
CA THR A 10 -47.48 -27.71 14.03
C THR A 10 -47.18 -28.51 12.75
N LEU A 11 -45.99 -28.34 12.19
CA LEU A 11 -45.52 -29.09 11.02
C LEU A 11 -45.43 -30.60 11.33
N SER A 12 -45.84 -31.43 10.38
CA SER A 12 -45.76 -32.89 10.51
C SER A 12 -44.30 -33.39 10.61
N PRO A 13 -44.05 -34.54 11.25
CA PRO A 13 -42.69 -35.09 11.42
C PRO A 13 -41.93 -35.26 10.09
N LEU A 14 -42.65 -35.62 9.02
CA LEU A 14 -42.08 -35.76 7.67
C LEU A 14 -41.66 -34.43 7.04
N GLN A 15 -42.33 -33.31 7.39
CA GLN A 15 -41.94 -31.98 6.94
C GLN A 15 -40.75 -31.42 7.73
N GLN A 16 -40.65 -31.74 9.03
CA GLN A 16 -39.47 -31.39 9.83
C GLN A 16 -38.18 -32.06 9.30
N ILE A 17 -38.26 -33.33 8.88
CA ILE A 17 -37.11 -34.06 8.31
C ILE A 17 -36.65 -33.42 6.97
N ARG A 18 -37.57 -32.99 6.10
CA ARG A 18 -37.20 -32.32 4.84
C ARG A 18 -36.50 -30.97 5.05
N VAL A 19 -36.91 -30.17 6.03
CA VAL A 19 -36.23 -28.91 6.38
C VAL A 19 -34.85 -29.19 6.96
N PHE A 20 -34.71 -30.22 7.79
CA PHE A 20 -33.44 -30.62 8.38
C PHE A 20 -32.40 -31.08 7.34
N VAL A 21 -32.82 -31.84 6.32
CA VAL A 21 -31.92 -32.31 5.25
C VAL A 21 -31.49 -31.17 4.31
N LEU A 22 -32.33 -30.15 4.08
CA LEU A 22 -31.94 -28.98 3.28
C LEU A 22 -31.00 -28.03 4.02
N GLN A 23 -31.14 -27.86 5.33
CA GLN A 23 -30.27 -26.96 6.13
C GLN A 23 -28.82 -27.44 6.25
N TRP A 24 -28.55 -28.74 6.08
CA TRP A 24 -27.20 -29.30 6.22
C TRP A 24 -26.41 -29.40 4.89
N LYS A 25 -27.10 -29.36 3.74
CA LYS A 25 -26.41 -29.46 2.43
C LYS A 25 -25.78 -28.15 1.95
N LEU A 26 -26.34 -27.00 2.33
CA LEU A 26 -25.76 -25.69 1.97
C LEU A 26 -24.41 -25.38 2.65
N PRO A 27 -24.22 -25.59 3.97
CA PRO A 27 -22.95 -25.24 4.64
C PRO A 27 -21.79 -26.17 4.29
N ILE A 28 -22.05 -27.43 3.92
CA ILE A 28 -20.99 -28.38 3.55
C ILE A 28 -20.43 -28.05 2.16
N LEU A 29 -21.29 -27.63 1.21
CA LEU A 29 -20.85 -27.26 -0.13
C LEU A 29 -20.04 -25.94 -0.12
N THR A 30 -20.42 -24.97 0.72
CA THR A 30 -19.66 -23.72 0.88
C THR A 30 -18.31 -23.95 1.58
N ALA A 31 -18.24 -24.83 2.59
CA ALA A 31 -16.98 -25.14 3.28
C ALA A 31 -15.94 -25.79 2.35
N VAL A 32 -16.35 -26.68 1.44
CA VAL A 32 -15.45 -27.32 0.47
C VAL A 32 -14.92 -26.32 -0.57
N VAL A 33 -15.77 -25.40 -1.05
CA VAL A 33 -15.35 -24.32 -1.97
C VAL A 33 -14.37 -23.36 -1.28
N PHE A 34 -14.62 -22.98 -0.02
CA PHE A 34 -13.69 -22.16 0.75
C PHE A 34 -12.34 -22.86 0.99
N MET A 35 -12.32 -24.14 1.33
CA MET A 35 -11.05 -24.88 1.48
C MET A 35 -10.24 -24.95 0.18
N LEU A 36 -10.89 -25.16 -0.97
CA LEU A 36 -10.19 -25.18 -2.27
C LEU A 36 -9.62 -23.80 -2.61
N ILE A 37 -10.35 -22.72 -2.33
CA ILE A 37 -9.85 -21.34 -2.53
C ILE A 37 -8.65 -21.06 -1.61
N PHE A 38 -8.73 -21.40 -0.32
CA PHE A 38 -7.62 -21.17 0.62
C PHE A 38 -6.37 -21.99 0.28
N SER A 39 -6.53 -23.23 -0.21
CA SER A 39 -5.40 -24.04 -0.68
C SER A 39 -4.70 -23.46 -1.91
N GLY A 40 -5.46 -22.87 -2.84
CA GLY A 40 -4.91 -22.17 -4.02
C GLY A 40 -4.12 -20.91 -3.65
N PHE A 41 -4.59 -20.14 -2.66
CA PHE A 41 -3.88 -18.95 -2.17
C PHE A 41 -2.56 -19.31 -1.45
N ALA A 42 -2.51 -20.40 -0.67
CA ALA A 42 -1.28 -20.83 0.00
C ALA A 42 -0.17 -21.24 -0.99
N ILE A 43 -0.55 -21.90 -2.09
CA ILE A 43 0.39 -22.29 -3.16
C ILE A 43 0.91 -21.04 -3.90
N LEU A 44 0.07 -20.03 -4.12
CA LEU A 44 0.48 -18.79 -4.79
C LEU A 44 1.47 -17.95 -3.95
N ILE A 45 1.23 -17.88 -2.63
CA ILE A 45 2.09 -17.12 -1.69
C ILE A 45 3.47 -17.78 -1.56
N THR A 46 3.53 -19.11 -1.45
CA THR A 46 4.81 -19.82 -1.36
C THR A 46 5.63 -19.72 -2.65
N TRP A 47 4.98 -19.74 -3.81
CA TRP A 47 5.65 -19.55 -5.10
C TRP A 47 6.22 -18.12 -5.27
N GLN A 48 5.49 -17.09 -4.82
CA GLN A 48 5.97 -15.70 -4.84
C GLN A 48 7.17 -15.49 -3.91
N GLN A 49 7.17 -16.09 -2.72
CA GLN A 49 8.29 -15.97 -1.77
C GLN A 49 9.58 -16.63 -2.30
N GLN A 50 9.46 -17.75 -3.04
CA GLN A 50 10.60 -18.44 -3.63
C GLN A 50 11.24 -17.64 -4.78
N LYS A 51 10.42 -16.99 -5.62
CA LYS A 51 10.92 -16.10 -6.69
C LYS A 51 11.69 -14.90 -6.15
N SER A 52 11.26 -14.35 -5.01
CA SER A 52 11.92 -13.20 -4.37
C SER A 52 13.29 -13.56 -3.76
N ARG A 53 13.43 -14.76 -3.17
CA ARG A 53 14.72 -15.23 -2.63
C ARG A 53 15.77 -15.47 -3.71
N THR A 54 15.36 -15.93 -4.89
CA THR A 54 16.27 -16.21 -6.01
C THR A 54 16.86 -14.92 -6.61
N ASN A 55 16.10 -13.82 -6.60
CA ASN A 55 16.58 -12.52 -7.09
C ASN A 55 17.56 -11.82 -6.13
N ASN A 56 17.40 -11.99 -4.81
CA ASN A 56 18.31 -11.38 -3.83
C ASN A 56 19.69 -12.09 -3.73
N GLN A 57 19.80 -13.34 -4.19
CA GLN A 57 21.08 -14.04 -4.26
C GLN A 57 21.92 -13.61 -5.48
N LEU A 58 21.30 -13.08 -6.54
CA LEU A 58 22.02 -12.64 -7.73
C LEU A 58 22.65 -11.24 -7.56
N THR A 59 22.05 -10.38 -6.74
CA THR A 59 22.54 -9.01 -6.47
C THR A 59 23.70 -8.97 -5.47
N THR A 60 23.82 -9.95 -4.58
CA THR A 60 24.90 -10.01 -3.58
C THR A 60 26.25 -10.51 -4.15
N ASN A 61 26.22 -11.26 -5.27
CA ASN A 61 27.44 -11.74 -5.93
C ASN A 61 28.08 -10.70 -6.88
N THR A 62 27.34 -9.67 -7.31
CA THR A 62 27.90 -8.62 -8.19
C THR A 62 28.57 -7.49 -7.40
N ALA A 63 28.11 -7.20 -6.18
CA ALA A 63 28.64 -6.14 -5.33
C ALA A 63 30.03 -6.47 -4.71
N SER A 64 30.38 -7.75 -4.61
CA SER A 64 31.67 -8.20 -4.06
C SER A 64 32.82 -8.15 -5.08
N SER A 65 32.54 -8.06 -6.39
CA SER A 65 33.57 -7.95 -7.44
C SER A 65 34.01 -6.52 -7.76
N GLN A 66 33.24 -5.49 -7.40
CA GLN A 66 33.60 -4.09 -7.67
C GLN A 66 34.50 -3.46 -6.57
N LYS A 67 34.61 -4.08 -5.39
CA LYS A 67 35.39 -3.52 -4.28
C LYS A 67 36.92 -3.78 -4.35
N ILE A 68 37.41 -4.45 -5.40
CA ILE A 68 38.84 -4.75 -5.59
C ILE A 68 39.53 -3.81 -6.59
N ALA A 69 38.77 -3.02 -7.37
CA ALA A 69 39.35 -2.18 -8.45
C ALA A 69 39.74 -0.74 -8.02
N ASP A 70 39.24 -0.23 -6.89
CA ASP A 70 39.37 1.20 -6.54
C ASP A 70 40.50 1.56 -5.54
N GLN A 71 41.43 0.64 -5.24
CA GLN A 71 42.53 0.90 -4.28
C GLN A 71 43.91 1.15 -4.90
N ASN A 72 44.05 1.32 -6.22
CA ASN A 72 45.36 1.62 -6.82
C ASN A 72 45.29 2.72 -7.88
N LYS A 73 45.31 3.99 -7.47
CA LYS A 73 46.06 5.07 -8.15
C LYS A 73 46.00 6.39 -7.40
N THR A 74 47.08 6.68 -6.67
CA THR A 74 47.49 8.06 -6.37
C THR A 74 49.00 8.12 -6.55
N ALA A 75 49.47 8.81 -7.60
CA ALA A 75 50.72 9.58 -7.60
C ALA A 75 50.97 10.23 -8.97
N ASP A 76 51.47 11.46 -8.88
CA ASP A 76 52.29 12.24 -9.80
C ASP A 76 51.69 13.24 -10.80
N SER A 77 52.03 14.49 -10.49
CA SER A 77 51.99 15.77 -11.19
C SER A 77 52.53 15.77 -12.62
N ALA A 78 51.98 16.63 -13.48
CA ALA A 78 52.68 17.81 -14.04
C ALA A 78 51.83 18.56 -15.09
N ASN A 79 51.61 19.85 -14.79
CA ASN A 79 51.67 21.07 -15.60
C ASN A 79 51.65 21.05 -17.17
N ILE A 80 51.12 22.16 -17.74
CA ILE A 80 51.36 22.78 -19.08
C ILE A 80 50.22 22.70 -20.15
N THR A 81 49.52 23.85 -20.25
CA THR A 81 49.23 24.69 -21.45
C THR A 81 48.21 24.31 -22.55
N SER A 82 47.22 25.21 -22.68
CA SER A 82 46.49 25.76 -23.86
C SER A 82 46.64 25.10 -25.24
N ALA A 83 45.52 24.67 -25.83
CA ALA A 83 45.27 24.72 -27.27
C ALA A 83 43.77 24.69 -27.63
N LYS A 84 43.39 25.56 -28.56
CA LYS A 84 42.09 25.78 -29.23
C LYS A 84 41.73 24.62 -30.20
N PRO A 85 40.45 24.22 -30.37
CA PRO A 85 40.03 23.42 -31.52
C PRO A 85 39.56 24.29 -32.69
N ASN A 86 40.11 24.00 -33.88
CA ASN A 86 39.72 24.54 -35.18
C ASN A 86 38.43 23.91 -35.71
N GLN A 87 37.68 24.72 -36.47
CA GLN A 87 36.58 24.30 -37.34
C GLN A 87 37.08 23.42 -38.49
N LEU A 88 36.25 22.48 -38.94
CA LEU A 88 36.34 21.95 -40.30
C LEU A 88 34.94 21.62 -40.86
N ASN A 89 34.48 22.48 -41.77
CA ASN A 89 33.38 22.25 -42.71
C ASN A 89 33.77 21.13 -43.68
N LYS A 90 32.82 20.25 -44.05
CA LYS A 90 32.88 19.56 -45.34
C LYS A 90 31.50 19.35 -45.97
N THR A 91 31.47 19.72 -47.23
CA THR A 91 30.37 19.94 -48.16
C THR A 91 29.75 18.65 -48.72
N LEU A 92 28.48 18.78 -49.11
CA LEU A 92 27.63 17.85 -49.85
C LEU A 92 28.10 17.64 -51.31
N PRO A 93 27.84 16.46 -51.91
CA PRO A 93 27.63 16.38 -53.36
C PRO A 93 26.25 15.84 -53.73
N THR A 94 25.61 16.62 -54.60
CA THR A 94 24.38 16.38 -55.37
C THR A 94 24.62 15.34 -56.47
N THR A 95 23.67 14.44 -56.73
CA THR A 95 23.60 13.73 -58.03
C THR A 95 22.20 13.79 -58.66
N THR A 96 22.23 14.44 -59.81
CA THR A 96 21.36 14.57 -60.98
C THR A 96 20.50 13.36 -61.37
N VAL A 97 19.23 13.64 -61.71
CA VAL A 97 18.26 12.74 -62.37
C VAL A 97 18.38 12.89 -63.90
N LYS A 98 18.28 11.79 -64.67
CA LYS A 98 17.86 11.85 -66.10
C LYS A 98 17.08 10.58 -66.54
N PRO A 99 16.16 10.70 -67.53
CA PRO A 99 15.00 9.82 -67.75
C PRO A 99 15.12 8.89 -68.97
N THR A 100 14.29 7.84 -69.02
CA THR A 100 13.72 7.16 -70.22
C THR A 100 12.69 6.14 -69.68
N GLU A 101 11.56 5.75 -70.29
CA GLU A 101 11.12 5.74 -71.68
C GLU A 101 9.60 5.45 -71.73
N LYS A 102 8.91 5.94 -72.76
CA LYS A 102 7.49 5.71 -73.04
C LYS A 102 7.37 4.47 -73.93
N ILE A 103 6.60 3.47 -73.51
CA ILE A 103 6.13 2.36 -74.36
C ILE A 103 4.61 2.34 -74.27
N GLU A 104 3.93 2.68 -75.38
CA GLU A 104 2.49 2.49 -75.59
C GLU A 104 2.28 1.19 -76.37
N ILE A 105 1.64 0.18 -75.77
CA ILE A 105 0.91 -0.88 -76.47
C ILE A 105 -0.28 -1.33 -75.60
N GLY A 106 -1.50 -1.12 -76.09
CA GLY A 106 -2.66 -2.00 -75.88
C GLY A 106 -3.48 -1.88 -74.59
N ASP A 107 -4.74 -1.48 -74.73
CA ASP A 107 -5.81 -1.54 -73.72
C ASP A 107 -6.01 -2.95 -73.14
N VAL A 108 -5.52 -3.19 -71.92
CA VAL A 108 -6.13 -4.09 -70.94
C VAL A 108 -5.86 -3.53 -69.54
N THR A 109 -6.88 -2.91 -68.93
CA THR A 109 -6.85 -2.52 -67.51
C THR A 109 -7.07 -3.75 -66.63
N VAL A 110 -6.00 -4.44 -66.26
CA VAL A 110 -6.02 -5.32 -65.08
C VAL A 110 -5.83 -4.44 -63.86
N VAL A 111 -6.92 -4.19 -63.13
CA VAL A 111 -6.87 -3.63 -61.78
C VAL A 111 -6.27 -4.69 -60.86
N VAL A 112 -4.94 -4.75 -60.81
CA VAL A 112 -4.24 -5.34 -59.67
C VAL A 112 -4.50 -4.41 -58.50
N ASN A 113 -5.48 -4.78 -57.67
CA ASN A 113 -5.68 -4.14 -56.39
C ASN A 113 -4.35 -4.34 -55.61
N PRO A 114 -3.58 -3.29 -55.29
CA PRO A 114 -2.39 -3.48 -54.50
C PRO A 114 -2.84 -4.06 -53.17
N THR A 115 -2.47 -5.31 -52.91
CA THR A 115 -2.42 -5.82 -51.54
C THR A 115 -1.54 -4.82 -50.81
N ALA A 116 -2.13 -4.06 -49.89
CA ALA A 116 -1.43 -3.03 -49.15
C ALA A 116 -0.10 -3.60 -48.67
N ALA A 117 1.00 -3.14 -49.26
CA ALA A 117 2.32 -3.39 -48.73
C ALA A 117 2.26 -2.95 -47.27
N SER A 118 2.61 -3.86 -46.36
CA SER A 118 2.84 -3.59 -44.94
C SER A 118 3.37 -2.17 -44.80
N SER A 119 2.54 -1.26 -44.29
CA SER A 119 2.96 0.13 -44.13
C SER A 119 4.09 0.11 -43.12
N ASN A 120 5.32 0.23 -43.63
CA ASN A 120 6.47 0.65 -42.83
C ASN A 120 6.17 2.09 -42.41
N SER A 121 5.23 2.27 -41.47
CA SER A 121 4.96 3.56 -40.88
C SER A 121 6.24 3.97 -40.18
N THR A 122 6.86 5.00 -40.74
CA THR A 122 8.09 5.63 -40.26
C THR A 122 7.85 6.46 -39.00
N GLN A 123 6.60 6.60 -38.58
CA GLN A 123 6.23 7.40 -37.43
C GLN A 123 6.55 6.66 -36.13
N PRO A 124 7.27 7.30 -35.19
CA PRO A 124 7.47 6.73 -33.86
C PRO A 124 6.13 6.61 -33.11
N PRO A 125 6.04 5.71 -32.11
CA PRO A 125 4.86 5.63 -31.26
C PRO A 125 4.68 6.91 -30.42
N GLY A 126 3.45 7.39 -30.29
CA GLY A 126 3.06 8.44 -29.36
C GLY A 126 2.38 7.84 -28.14
N MET A 127 2.87 8.16 -26.95
CA MET A 127 2.36 7.70 -25.67
C MET A 127 2.13 8.87 -24.73
N LYS A 128 1.28 8.67 -23.73
CA LYS A 128 1.05 9.58 -22.62
C LYS A 128 1.16 8.83 -21.31
N VAL A 129 1.94 9.36 -20.38
CA VAL A 129 1.99 8.87 -18.98
C VAL A 129 0.93 9.63 -18.20
N THR A 130 -0.06 8.91 -17.67
CA THR A 130 -1.17 9.47 -16.89
C THR A 130 -0.99 9.31 -15.39
N PHE A 131 -0.18 8.33 -14.97
CA PHE A 131 0.23 8.16 -13.58
C PHE A 131 1.64 7.53 -13.50
N PRO A 132 2.54 8.06 -12.66
CA PRO A 132 2.39 9.32 -11.91
C PRO A 132 2.38 10.52 -12.88
N SER A 133 1.70 11.60 -12.51
CA SER A 133 1.75 12.86 -13.26
C SER A 133 2.88 13.77 -12.75
N GLU A 134 3.28 14.75 -13.56
CA GLU A 134 4.34 15.69 -13.19
C GLU A 134 4.02 16.42 -11.87
N ASN A 135 5.00 16.42 -10.97
CA ASN A 135 4.95 16.96 -9.62
C ASN A 135 3.84 16.39 -8.72
N GLN A 136 3.30 15.21 -9.05
CA GLN A 136 2.30 14.56 -8.20
C GLN A 136 2.89 14.10 -6.87
N SER A 137 2.14 14.25 -5.79
CA SER A 137 2.40 13.52 -4.54
C SER A 137 1.59 12.24 -4.51
N VAL A 138 2.28 11.10 -4.43
CA VAL A 138 1.68 9.76 -4.44
C VAL A 138 1.86 9.13 -3.06
N THR A 139 0.74 8.82 -2.41
CA THR A 139 0.72 8.20 -1.09
C THR A 139 0.07 6.82 -1.18
N LEU A 140 0.78 5.77 -0.78
CA LEU A 140 0.29 4.39 -0.81
C LEU A 140 0.42 3.71 0.56
N SER A 141 -0.56 2.90 0.95
CA SER A 141 -0.45 2.05 2.15
C SER A 141 0.52 0.88 1.94
N SER A 142 0.99 0.27 3.02
CA SER A 142 1.93 -0.87 3.03
C SER A 142 1.55 -2.03 2.09
N GLY A 143 0.26 -2.29 1.89
CA GLY A 143 -0.25 -3.35 0.99
C GLY A 143 -0.46 -2.97 -0.48
N GLN A 144 -0.22 -1.71 -0.87
CA GLN A 144 -0.49 -1.22 -2.23
C GLN A 144 0.77 -1.20 -3.10
N ASN A 145 0.60 -1.59 -4.37
CA ASN A 145 1.64 -1.53 -5.39
C ASN A 145 1.57 -0.21 -6.15
N PHE A 146 2.73 0.39 -6.41
CA PHE A 146 2.84 1.49 -7.34
C PHE A 146 2.97 0.94 -8.76
N CYS A 147 2.04 1.30 -9.63
CA CYS A 147 2.02 0.86 -11.02
C CYS A 147 1.80 2.06 -11.94
N VAL A 148 2.65 2.20 -12.95
CA VAL A 148 2.57 3.25 -13.96
C VAL A 148 1.35 3.02 -14.84
N VAL A 149 0.63 4.10 -15.14
CA VAL A 149 -0.48 4.10 -16.10
C VAL A 149 -0.08 4.95 -17.29
N ASP A 150 0.19 4.28 -18.41
CA ASP A 150 0.48 4.89 -19.70
C ASP A 150 -0.58 4.47 -20.74
N ALA A 151 -0.76 5.31 -21.75
CA ALA A 151 -1.73 5.07 -22.81
C ALA A 151 -1.23 5.57 -24.17
N PRO A 152 -1.64 4.91 -25.27
CA PRO A 152 -1.62 5.44 -26.62
C PRO A 152 -2.02 6.92 -26.74
N ASP A 153 -1.22 7.73 -27.44
CA ASP A 153 -1.52 9.14 -27.75
C ASP A 153 -1.17 9.51 -29.22
N GLY A 154 -1.18 8.50 -30.08
CA GLY A 154 -0.93 8.63 -31.53
C GLY A 154 0.26 7.80 -32.04
N GLY A 155 0.65 8.05 -33.29
CA GLY A 155 1.76 7.34 -33.95
C GLY A 155 1.49 5.87 -34.25
N ASN A 156 2.52 5.15 -34.71
CA ASN A 156 2.43 3.70 -34.95
C ASN A 156 2.81 2.91 -33.71
N GLN A 157 1.84 2.19 -33.16
CA GLN A 157 1.95 1.41 -31.92
C GLN A 157 2.09 -0.10 -32.17
N THR A 158 2.25 -0.53 -33.42
CA THR A 158 2.42 -1.94 -33.76
C THR A 158 3.70 -2.48 -33.10
N GLY A 159 3.59 -3.60 -32.39
CA GLY A 159 4.71 -4.26 -31.71
C GLY A 159 5.38 -3.39 -30.64
N LEU A 160 4.60 -2.58 -29.91
CA LEU A 160 5.11 -1.63 -28.93
C LEU A 160 5.96 -2.30 -27.84
N GLN A 161 7.15 -1.76 -27.66
CA GLN A 161 8.08 -2.09 -26.59
C GLN A 161 8.35 -0.84 -25.75
N ARG A 162 8.66 -1.02 -24.46
CA ARG A 162 9.06 0.05 -23.54
C ARG A 162 10.41 -0.26 -22.90
N ARG A 163 11.20 0.78 -22.68
CA ARG A 163 12.31 0.79 -21.73
C ARG A 163 12.08 1.89 -20.69
N GLN A 164 12.71 1.75 -19.53
CA GLN A 164 12.59 2.68 -18.43
C GLN A 164 13.93 2.99 -17.79
N ASP A 165 14.05 4.19 -17.25
CA ASP A 165 15.08 4.60 -16.30
C ASP A 165 14.35 5.18 -15.08
N ILE A 166 14.66 4.65 -13.91
CA ILE A 166 14.04 5.04 -12.64
C ILE A 166 15.15 5.66 -11.81
N ASN A 167 14.97 6.92 -11.41
CA ASN A 167 15.91 7.68 -10.58
C ASN A 167 17.35 7.71 -11.14
N ASN A 168 17.46 7.82 -12.47
CA ASN A 168 18.73 7.91 -13.21
C ASN A 168 19.70 6.75 -12.88
N GLN A 169 19.17 5.55 -12.64
CA GLN A 169 19.95 4.34 -12.37
C GLN A 169 20.38 3.62 -13.66
N GLY A 170 19.93 4.13 -14.81
CA GLY A 170 20.28 3.62 -16.14
C GLY A 170 19.10 2.96 -16.83
N TRP A 171 19.17 2.96 -18.16
CA TRP A 171 18.11 2.44 -19.01
C TRP A 171 18.04 0.92 -19.01
N SER A 172 16.83 0.39 -18.85
CA SER A 172 16.53 -1.01 -19.15
C SER A 172 16.64 -1.30 -20.65
N SER A 173 16.68 -2.58 -21.01
CA SER A 173 16.42 -3.00 -22.39
C SER A 173 14.94 -2.78 -22.76
N TYR A 174 14.66 -2.68 -24.06
CA TYR A 174 13.30 -2.67 -24.58
C TYR A 174 12.63 -4.02 -24.36
N ALA A 175 11.44 -4.02 -23.76
CA ALA A 175 10.62 -5.19 -23.52
C ALA A 175 9.18 -4.95 -23.98
N ALA A 176 8.42 -6.03 -24.21
CA ALA A 176 7.00 -5.93 -24.55
C ALA A 176 6.20 -5.20 -23.45
N MET A 177 5.18 -4.47 -23.86
CA MET A 177 4.32 -3.70 -22.95
C MET A 177 3.60 -4.60 -21.93
N THR A 178 3.97 -4.42 -20.67
CA THR A 178 3.28 -4.98 -19.49
C THR A 178 3.09 -3.84 -18.49
N THR A 179 2.22 -3.98 -17.50
CA THR A 179 2.09 -2.97 -16.43
C THR A 179 3.43 -2.85 -15.70
N LEU A 180 4.01 -1.64 -15.69
CA LEU A 180 5.23 -1.37 -14.92
C LEU A 180 4.86 -1.10 -13.48
N CYS A 181 5.09 -2.07 -12.61
CA CYS A 181 4.96 -1.90 -11.17
C CYS A 181 6.34 -2.03 -10.51
N TYR A 182 6.62 -1.16 -9.55
CA TYR A 182 7.86 -1.18 -8.76
C TYR A 182 7.63 -0.53 -7.39
N ASN A 183 8.64 -0.53 -6.53
CA ASN A 183 8.60 0.16 -5.25
C ASN A 183 9.48 1.42 -5.33
N PRO A 184 8.91 2.62 -5.55
CA PRO A 184 9.69 3.85 -5.50
C PRO A 184 10.29 4.05 -4.10
N PRO A 185 11.52 4.59 -3.98
CA PRO A 185 12.02 5.08 -2.71
C PRO A 185 11.16 6.24 -2.17
N GLU A 186 11.20 6.44 -0.85
CA GLU A 186 10.55 7.59 -0.20
C GLU A 186 11.10 8.92 -0.72
N GLY A 187 10.20 9.91 -0.86
CA GLY A 187 10.53 11.26 -1.29
C GLY A 187 10.56 11.42 -2.82
N ALA A 188 11.51 12.22 -3.30
CA ALA A 188 11.55 12.66 -4.69
C ALA A 188 11.99 11.54 -5.64
N ASN A 189 11.23 11.35 -6.71
CA ASN A 189 11.47 10.34 -7.73
C ASN A 189 11.40 10.93 -9.13
N THR A 190 12.17 10.34 -10.05
CA THR A 190 12.13 10.59 -11.49
C THR A 190 11.86 9.28 -12.21
N LEU A 191 10.89 9.28 -13.13
CA LEU A 191 10.59 8.17 -14.04
C LEU A 191 10.74 8.64 -15.48
N SER A 192 11.65 8.03 -16.22
CA SER A 192 11.83 8.27 -17.65
C SER A 192 11.45 7.02 -18.44
N LEU A 193 10.56 7.17 -19.42
CA LEU A 193 10.07 6.11 -20.28
C LEU A 193 10.34 6.43 -21.74
N GLN A 194 10.70 5.42 -22.52
CA GLN A 194 10.79 5.54 -23.97
C GLN A 194 10.23 4.29 -24.64
N TYR A 195 9.58 4.48 -25.77
CA TYR A 195 8.84 3.45 -26.47
C TYR A 195 9.41 3.23 -27.86
N LYS A 196 9.29 2.00 -28.36
CA LYS A 196 9.76 1.61 -29.69
C LYS A 196 8.73 0.71 -30.36
N ASN A 197 8.46 0.95 -31.63
CA ASN A 197 7.56 0.09 -32.41
C ASN A 197 8.32 -1.04 -33.13
N SER A 198 7.58 -1.93 -33.79
CA SER A 198 8.14 -3.05 -34.56
C SER A 198 9.07 -2.61 -35.70
N SER A 199 8.92 -1.38 -36.19
CA SER A 199 9.79 -0.77 -37.21
C SER A 199 11.09 -0.20 -36.63
N GLY A 200 11.32 -0.32 -35.32
CA GLY A 200 12.52 0.17 -34.64
C GLY A 200 12.56 1.68 -34.40
N LYS A 201 11.45 2.41 -34.62
CA LYS A 201 11.37 3.85 -34.38
C LYS A 201 11.07 4.12 -32.91
N GLU A 202 11.89 4.97 -32.30
CA GLU A 202 11.76 5.34 -30.89
C GLU A 202 10.96 6.63 -30.72
N SER A 203 10.12 6.68 -29.68
CA SER A 203 9.47 7.91 -29.24
C SER A 203 10.48 8.90 -28.67
N VAL A 204 10.01 10.12 -28.39
CA VAL A 204 10.67 11.00 -27.42
C VAL A 204 10.72 10.32 -26.03
N ILE A 205 11.57 10.84 -25.15
CA ILE A 205 11.62 10.41 -23.75
C ILE A 205 10.53 11.13 -22.98
N TYR A 206 9.68 10.38 -22.30
CA TYR A 206 8.67 10.88 -21.38
C TYR A 206 9.24 10.84 -19.98
N THR A 207 9.58 12.00 -19.42
CA THR A 207 10.08 12.10 -18.05
C THR A 207 8.99 12.68 -17.17
N THR A 208 8.82 12.10 -15.99
CA THR A 208 7.99 12.67 -14.94
C THR A 208 8.69 12.66 -13.59
N HIS A 209 8.48 13.72 -12.82
CA HIS A 209 8.92 13.87 -11.43
C HIS A 209 7.73 13.73 -10.49
N PHE A 210 7.90 13.01 -9.39
CA PHE A 210 6.84 12.83 -8.40
C PHE A 210 7.43 12.68 -7.00
N GLN A 211 6.64 12.99 -5.98
CA GLN A 211 6.95 12.68 -4.59
C GLN A 211 6.23 11.38 -4.24
N PHE A 212 6.93 10.45 -3.60
CA PHE A 212 6.36 9.19 -3.14
C PHE A 212 6.42 9.10 -1.63
N HIS A 213 5.32 8.65 -1.02
CA HIS A 213 5.29 8.33 0.39
C HIS A 213 4.54 7.01 0.63
N ARG A 214 5.19 6.07 1.30
CA ARG A 214 4.55 4.84 1.77
C ARG A 214 4.12 5.03 3.21
N VAL A 215 2.80 5.05 3.39
CA VAL A 215 2.16 5.11 4.71
C VAL A 215 2.54 3.84 5.46
N SER A 216 3.34 4.04 6.49
CA SER A 216 3.76 3.03 7.43
C SER A 216 2.72 2.84 8.52
N ASP A 217 2.68 1.64 9.07
CA ASP A 217 1.88 1.34 10.23
C ASP A 217 2.69 1.63 11.50
N ILE A 218 2.07 2.32 12.47
CA ILE A 218 2.64 2.61 13.78
C ILE A 218 1.84 1.89 14.85
N THR A 219 2.51 1.52 15.94
CA THR A 219 1.84 1.06 17.15
C THR A 219 1.66 2.23 18.09
N VAL A 220 0.42 2.46 18.52
CA VAL A 220 0.10 3.40 19.58
C VAL A 220 -0.40 2.66 20.82
N THR A 221 -0.11 3.19 22.00
CA THR A 221 -0.38 2.53 23.28
C THR A 221 -1.05 3.49 24.26
N ILE A 222 -2.13 3.02 24.89
CA ILE A 222 -2.68 3.62 26.09
C ILE A 222 -2.33 2.71 27.27
N SER A 223 -1.79 3.29 28.33
CA SER A 223 -1.37 2.58 29.54
C SER A 223 -1.90 3.30 30.76
N GLY A 224 -1.92 2.63 31.90
CA GLY A 224 -2.53 3.23 33.07
C GLY A 224 -2.55 2.35 34.28
N ARG A 225 -3.12 2.90 35.36
CA ARG A 225 -3.35 2.18 36.60
C ARG A 225 -4.70 2.56 37.20
N MET A 226 -5.34 1.58 37.82
CA MET A 226 -6.46 1.82 38.73
C MET A 226 -5.97 2.04 40.16
N TYR A 227 -6.47 3.09 40.79
CA TYR A 227 -6.13 3.44 42.17
C TYR A 227 -7.39 3.62 43.02
N ARG A 228 -7.20 3.47 44.33
CA ARG A 228 -8.27 3.59 45.34
C ARG A 228 -8.46 5.08 45.63
N ASP A 229 -9.51 5.69 45.07
CA ASP A 229 -9.88 7.10 45.30
C ASP A 229 -10.72 7.17 46.59
N GLU A 230 -10.04 7.23 47.73
CA GLU A 230 -10.68 7.11 49.06
C GLU A 230 -11.40 8.40 49.48
N ASN A 231 -10.94 9.54 48.98
CA ASN A 231 -11.51 10.86 49.31
C ASN A 231 -12.36 11.43 48.16
N CYS A 232 -12.55 10.66 47.09
CA CYS A 232 -13.40 10.99 45.94
C CYS A 232 -12.94 12.24 45.17
N ASN A 233 -11.67 12.63 45.28
CA ASN A 233 -11.14 13.86 44.71
C ASN A 233 -10.67 13.69 43.26
N LYS A 234 -10.67 12.45 42.72
CA LYS A 234 -10.26 12.09 41.35
C LYS A 234 -8.77 12.31 41.05
N ASN A 235 -7.96 12.58 42.06
CA ASN A 235 -6.52 12.70 41.96
C ASN A 235 -5.89 11.57 42.76
N GLN A 236 -4.84 10.97 42.20
CA GLN A 236 -4.12 9.95 42.94
C GLN A 236 -3.28 10.60 44.05
N ASP A 237 -3.68 10.38 45.30
CA ASP A 237 -2.94 10.86 46.46
C ASP A 237 -1.87 9.85 46.91
N GLY A 238 -0.84 10.32 47.62
CA GLY A 238 0.30 9.48 48.02
C GLY A 238 -0.05 8.30 48.94
N ASN A 239 -1.19 8.39 49.65
CA ASN A 239 -1.68 7.33 50.54
C ASN A 239 -2.61 6.35 49.81
N GLU A 240 -2.96 6.62 48.55
CA GLU A 240 -3.90 5.83 47.80
C GLU A 240 -3.21 4.65 47.10
N GLY A 241 -3.63 3.45 47.52
CA GLY A 241 -3.10 2.20 47.01
C GLY A 241 -3.63 1.83 45.62
N ALA A 242 -3.08 0.75 45.06
CA ALA A 242 -3.63 0.14 43.86
C ALA A 242 -4.98 -0.48 44.15
N VAL A 243 -5.83 -0.55 43.13
CA VAL A 243 -6.91 -1.54 43.13
C VAL A 243 -6.28 -2.90 42.88
N ALA A 244 -6.02 -3.64 43.96
CA ALA A 244 -5.29 -4.90 43.95
C ALA A 244 -6.18 -6.07 43.52
N THR A 245 -6.91 -5.91 42.41
CA THR A 245 -7.80 -6.92 41.84
C THR A 245 -7.78 -6.80 40.33
N ALA A 246 -7.53 -7.92 39.64
CA ALA A 246 -7.60 -7.95 38.19
C ALA A 246 -9.04 -7.65 37.75
N THR A 247 -9.21 -6.61 36.96
CA THR A 247 -10.52 -6.22 36.42
C THR A 247 -10.39 -5.79 34.97
N THR A 248 -11.52 -5.79 34.27
CA THR A 248 -11.58 -5.40 32.87
C THR A 248 -11.63 -3.88 32.73
N VAL A 249 -10.84 -3.36 31.80
CA VAL A 249 -10.86 -1.98 31.32
C VAL A 249 -11.36 -2.02 29.88
N ASN A 250 -12.44 -1.28 29.63
CA ASN A 250 -12.99 -1.08 28.30
C ASN A 250 -12.27 0.07 27.61
N ILE A 251 -11.91 -0.12 26.34
CA ILE A 251 -11.27 0.90 25.51
C ILE A 251 -12.27 1.37 24.47
N PHE A 252 -12.67 2.64 24.57
CA PHE A 252 -13.60 3.29 23.66
C PHE A 252 -12.85 4.19 22.69
N GLN A 253 -13.28 4.19 21.43
CA GLN A 253 -12.89 5.16 20.43
C GLN A 253 -13.87 6.32 20.43
N MET A 254 -13.35 7.54 20.49
CA MET A 254 -14.10 8.80 20.51
C MET A 254 -14.08 9.48 19.13
N PRO A 255 -15.09 10.29 18.79
CA PRO A 255 -16.26 10.68 19.60
C PRO A 255 -17.43 9.68 19.59
N GLU A 256 -17.39 8.63 18.77
CA GLU A 256 -18.52 7.71 18.55
C GLU A 256 -18.80 6.77 19.73
N PHE A 257 -17.96 6.79 20.77
CA PHE A 257 -18.02 5.91 21.94
C PHE A 257 -18.06 4.41 21.56
N TYR A 258 -17.34 4.05 20.49
CA TYR A 258 -17.31 2.67 19.99
C TYR A 258 -16.33 1.83 20.79
N LEU A 259 -16.78 0.71 21.36
CA LEU A 259 -15.91 -0.22 22.08
C LEU A 259 -14.98 -0.92 21.07
N ILE A 260 -13.68 -0.62 21.13
CA ILE A 260 -12.67 -1.19 20.22
C ILE A 260 -11.86 -2.33 20.83
N GLY A 261 -11.94 -2.52 22.14
CA GLY A 261 -11.21 -3.56 22.83
C GLY A 261 -11.46 -3.56 24.33
N THR A 262 -11.08 -4.66 24.96
CA THR A 262 -11.06 -4.82 26.41
C THR A 262 -9.70 -5.37 26.82
N ILE A 263 -9.20 -4.91 27.97
CA ILE A 263 -7.93 -5.38 28.54
C ILE A 263 -8.15 -5.66 30.02
N ASN A 264 -7.51 -6.70 30.55
CA ASN A 264 -7.53 -6.94 32.00
C ASN A 264 -6.34 -6.25 32.65
N SER A 265 -6.57 -5.65 33.81
CA SER A 265 -5.48 -5.18 34.64
C SER A 265 -4.76 -6.32 35.34
N ASP A 266 -3.52 -6.07 35.71
CA ASP A 266 -2.76 -6.95 36.60
C ASP A 266 -3.22 -6.82 38.06
N SER A 267 -2.58 -7.58 38.95
CA SER A 267 -2.85 -7.56 40.41
C SER A 267 -2.42 -6.26 41.10
N SER A 268 -1.74 -5.37 40.40
CA SER A 268 -1.34 -4.04 40.85
C SER A 268 -2.23 -2.95 40.23
N GLY A 269 -3.29 -3.35 39.52
CA GLY A 269 -4.23 -2.46 38.85
C GLY A 269 -3.68 -1.83 37.57
N ASN A 270 -2.51 -2.22 37.08
CA ASN A 270 -1.94 -1.67 35.85
C ASN A 270 -2.54 -2.31 34.61
N PHE A 271 -2.68 -1.56 33.53
CA PHE A 271 -3.12 -2.05 32.24
C PHE A 271 -2.34 -1.40 31.09
N SER A 272 -2.29 -2.08 29.95
CA SER A 272 -1.72 -1.56 28.71
C SER A 272 -2.45 -2.14 27.51
N TYR A 273 -2.90 -1.26 26.62
CA TYR A 273 -3.58 -1.61 25.38
C TYR A 273 -2.86 -0.94 24.21
N SER A 274 -2.49 -1.74 23.21
CA SER A 274 -1.84 -1.26 21.99
C SER A 274 -2.71 -1.53 20.77
N LYS A 275 -2.69 -0.60 19.82
CA LYS A 275 -3.37 -0.73 18.52
C LYS A 275 -2.46 -0.22 17.42
N THR A 276 -2.50 -0.92 16.27
CA THR A 276 -1.81 -0.48 15.07
C THR A 276 -2.70 0.50 14.30
N ILE A 277 -2.16 1.66 13.94
CA ILE A 277 -2.81 2.66 13.09
C ILE A 277 -1.83 3.12 12.00
N GLN A 278 -2.34 3.72 10.93
CA GLN A 278 -1.50 4.35 9.91
C GLN A 278 -0.79 5.59 10.48
N GLU A 279 0.43 5.89 10.02
CA GLU A 279 1.26 6.97 10.57
C GLU A 279 0.66 8.39 10.42
N ASN A 280 -0.26 8.59 9.48
CA ASN A 280 -0.99 9.84 9.32
C ASN A 280 -2.37 9.84 10.02
N ALA A 281 -2.76 8.72 10.62
CA ALA A 281 -4.02 8.61 11.34
C ALA A 281 -3.90 9.18 12.75
N THR A 282 -5.05 9.62 13.28
CA THR A 282 -5.21 10.01 14.67
C THR A 282 -6.26 9.12 15.30
N LEU A 283 -5.97 8.61 16.49
CA LEU A 283 -6.86 7.77 17.27
C LEU A 283 -7.13 8.45 18.62
N ILE A 284 -8.39 8.71 18.92
CA ILE A 284 -8.80 9.31 20.18
C ILE A 284 -9.44 8.22 21.04
N LEU A 285 -8.85 7.95 22.21
CA LEU A 285 -9.25 6.86 23.10
C LEU A 285 -9.73 7.37 24.45
N GLN A 286 -10.67 6.65 25.03
CA GLN A 286 -11.04 6.76 26.44
C GLN A 286 -11.02 5.37 27.08
N ALA A 287 -10.42 5.26 28.26
CA ALA A 287 -10.45 4.03 29.04
C ALA A 287 -11.48 4.14 30.16
N GLY A 288 -12.32 3.12 30.32
CA GLY A 288 -13.36 3.06 31.36
C GLY A 288 -13.31 1.74 32.11
N PRO A 289 -13.37 1.74 33.45
CA PRO A 289 -13.32 0.50 34.22
C PRO A 289 -14.64 -0.25 34.16
N VAL A 290 -14.57 -1.57 34.21
CA VAL A 290 -15.62 -2.38 34.84
C VAL A 290 -15.26 -2.46 36.32
N ALA A 291 -16.09 -1.89 37.19
CA ALA A 291 -15.79 -1.84 38.62
C ALA A 291 -15.72 -3.27 39.20
N PRO A 292 -14.61 -3.67 39.84
CA PRO A 292 -14.51 -4.96 40.52
C PRO A 292 -15.35 -4.97 41.80
N ALA A 293 -15.60 -6.17 42.34
CA ALA A 293 -16.28 -6.31 43.63
C ALA A 293 -15.55 -5.52 44.73
N GLY A 294 -16.30 -4.83 45.58
CA GLY A 294 -15.74 -3.93 46.60
C GLY A 294 -15.60 -2.48 46.16
N TYR A 295 -15.82 -2.16 44.88
CA TYR A 295 -15.62 -0.83 44.33
C TYR A 295 -16.82 -0.31 43.56
N LYS A 296 -16.95 1.02 43.53
CA LYS A 296 -17.87 1.76 42.67
C LYS A 296 -17.07 2.57 41.67
N SER A 297 -17.43 2.49 40.39
CA SER A 297 -16.92 3.42 39.37
C SER A 297 -17.47 4.82 39.67
N ASN A 298 -16.61 5.85 39.63
CA ASN A 298 -17.08 7.22 39.74
C ASN A 298 -17.86 7.59 38.46
N PRO A 299 -19.19 7.80 38.51
CA PRO A 299 -20.01 8.11 37.34
C PRO A 299 -19.64 9.44 36.68
N PHE A 300 -18.92 10.32 37.40
CA PHE A 300 -18.38 11.58 36.90
C PHE A 300 -16.87 11.51 36.62
N PHE A 301 -16.32 10.30 36.49
CA PHE A 301 -15.01 10.11 35.92
C PHE A 301 -15.09 10.31 34.40
N SER A 302 -14.98 11.57 33.99
CA SER A 302 -14.66 11.94 32.62
C SER A 302 -13.16 12.15 32.54
N GLU A 303 -12.38 11.09 32.43
CA GLU A 303 -10.98 11.32 32.03
C GLU A 303 -10.96 11.92 30.62
N PRO A 304 -10.01 12.83 30.33
CA PRO A 304 -9.91 13.42 29.02
C PRO A 304 -9.53 12.34 28.03
N SER A 305 -10.19 12.35 26.88
CA SER A 305 -9.84 11.47 25.79
C SER A 305 -8.37 11.67 25.38
N ILE A 306 -7.62 10.59 25.26
CA ILE A 306 -6.21 10.61 24.86
C ILE A 306 -6.12 10.57 23.34
N THR A 307 -5.43 11.55 22.77
CA THR A 307 -5.16 11.59 21.32
C THR A 307 -3.81 10.93 21.02
N LEU A 308 -3.83 9.84 20.26
CA LEU A 308 -2.67 9.08 19.85
C LEU A 308 -2.44 9.18 18.34
N ASN A 309 -1.19 9.42 17.93
CA ASN A 309 -0.78 9.54 16.53
C ASN A 309 0.75 9.35 16.42
N SER A 310 1.33 9.61 15.24
CA SER A 310 2.78 9.49 15.02
C SER A 310 3.65 10.34 15.94
N ALA A 311 3.17 11.52 16.35
CA ALA A 311 3.89 12.41 17.26
C ALA A 311 3.69 11.99 18.72
N ASN A 312 2.50 11.53 19.08
CA ASN A 312 2.12 11.13 20.43
C ASN A 312 1.71 9.65 20.46
N ARG A 313 2.70 8.75 20.46
CA ARG A 313 2.42 7.31 20.35
C ARG A 313 1.94 6.67 21.65
N ASN A 314 2.20 7.29 22.79
CA ASN A 314 1.89 6.75 24.11
C ASN A 314 1.03 7.74 24.89
N GLY A 315 0.03 7.21 25.60
CA GLY A 315 -0.77 7.95 26.55
C GLY A 315 -0.89 7.22 27.88
N ASN A 316 -1.11 8.00 28.95
CA ASN A 316 -1.31 7.49 30.30
C ASN A 316 -2.68 7.92 30.82
N VAL A 317 -3.39 6.99 31.46
CA VAL A 317 -4.74 7.16 32.03
C VAL A 317 -4.78 6.50 33.40
N ASN A 318 -5.13 7.25 34.45
CA ASN A 318 -5.27 6.72 35.80
C ASN A 318 -6.72 6.74 36.24
N ILE A 319 -7.25 5.56 36.50
CA ILE A 319 -8.68 5.36 36.71
C ILE A 319 -8.98 5.29 38.22
N PRO A 320 -9.69 6.27 38.81
CA PRO A 320 -10.13 6.24 40.19
C PRO A 320 -11.27 5.23 40.35
N LEU A 321 -11.15 4.40 41.37
CA LEU A 321 -12.22 3.54 41.85
C LEU A 321 -12.44 3.80 43.34
N ILE A 322 -13.70 4.03 43.70
CA ILE A 322 -14.08 4.40 45.06
C ILE A 322 -14.41 3.11 45.81
N PRO A 323 -13.70 2.77 46.92
CA PRO A 323 -14.08 1.64 47.77
C PRO A 323 -15.50 1.83 48.34
N TYR A 324 -16.30 0.77 48.43
CA TYR A 324 -17.70 0.88 48.87
C TYR A 324 -17.85 1.51 50.26
N GLU A 325 -16.89 1.27 51.16
CA GLU A 325 -16.85 1.86 52.49
C GLU A 325 -16.68 3.40 52.47
N ASN A 326 -16.18 3.98 51.37
CA ASN A 326 -16.01 5.42 51.17
C ASN A 326 -17.14 6.05 50.35
N VAL A 327 -18.01 5.26 49.70
CA VAL A 327 -19.07 5.76 48.79
C VAL A 327 -20.02 6.75 49.47
N SER A 328 -20.32 6.58 50.76
CA SER A 328 -21.20 7.50 51.50
C SER A 328 -20.59 8.89 51.72
N ALA A 329 -19.26 9.02 51.60
CA ALA A 329 -18.56 10.30 51.72
C ALA A 329 -18.46 11.05 50.37
N CYS A 330 -18.78 10.39 49.26
CA CYS A 330 -18.68 10.98 47.93
C CYS A 330 -20.02 11.62 47.48
N SER A 331 -19.95 12.79 46.86
CA SER A 331 -21.07 13.37 46.13
C SER A 331 -21.14 12.76 44.72
N PHE A 332 -22.23 12.05 44.43
CA PHE A 332 -22.57 11.52 43.10
C PHE A 332 -23.83 12.17 42.54
#